data_AF-A0A6A4R9U2-F1
#
_entry.id   AF-A0A6A4R9U2-F1
#
_cell.length_a   1.000
_cell.length_b   1.000
_cell.length_c   1.000
_cell.angle_alpha   90.00
_cell.angle_beta   90.00
_cell.angle_gamma   90.00
#
_symmetry.space_group_name_H-M   'P 1'
#
loop_
_entity.id
_entity.type
_entity.pdbx_description
1 polymer ?
#
loop_
_entity_poly.entity_id
_entity_poly.type
_entity_poly.pdbx_seq_one_letter_code
_entity_poly.pdbx_strand_id
1 'polypeptide(L)'
;MQKNSVVQRLREQAITWITPIFWRNSDRRLALALNNFSRVEYDSGWQALRVMSVRNDPEHQAELLLTALEEFHHSALFRRLAEKQKLQAPNLTVQRQSIWDETPEIDHFLAAQFIGETSVHNEFMIYEKATGNCEISSTFRDICLDEAKHVKDAYTNLVVNIGSEDKARRLIRQVRRGHDWRALSKALEPIGATVSNLLVLLVYFGIGLFLWPFARHRLQRS
;
A
#
# COMPACT_ATOMS: atom_id res chain seq x y z
N MET A 1 13.95 8.00 17.18
CA MET A 1 13.83 7.34 15.87
C MET A 1 13.88 5.83 16.04
N GLN A 2 12.77 5.14 15.74
CA GLN A 2 12.73 3.69 15.72
C GLN A 2 13.28 3.19 14.36
N LYS A 3 14.22 2.24 14.36
CA LYS A 3 14.83 1.72 13.13
C LYS A 3 13.78 0.98 12.29
N ASN A 4 13.75 1.21 10.98
CA ASN A 4 12.90 0.48 10.03
C ASN A 4 13.15 -1.04 10.14
N SER A 5 12.11 -1.84 9.90
CA SER A 5 12.25 -3.30 9.89
C SER A 5 13.06 -3.76 8.67
N VAL A 6 13.57 -5.00 8.69
CA VAL A 6 14.28 -5.58 7.54
C VAL A 6 13.36 -5.62 6.31
N VAL A 7 12.10 -6.02 6.51
CA VAL A 7 11.08 -6.08 5.45
C VAL A 7 10.85 -4.70 4.85
N GLN A 8 10.69 -3.67 5.69
CA GLN A 8 10.49 -2.30 5.23
C GLN A 8 11.69 -1.78 4.43
N ARG A 9 12.93 -2.04 4.88
CA ARG A 9 14.14 -1.66 4.12
C ARG A 9 14.22 -2.36 2.77
N LEU A 10 13.89 -3.65 2.70
CA LEU A 10 13.88 -4.40 1.45
C LEU A 10 12.83 -3.85 0.48
N ARG A 11 11.65 -3.50 1.01
CA ARG A 11 10.59 -2.84 0.23
C ARG A 11 11.04 -1.47 -0.29
N GLU A 12 11.60 -0.62 0.57
CA GLU A 12 12.12 0.71 0.19
C GLU A 12 13.19 0.60 -0.90
N GLN A 13 14.13 -0.36 -0.77
CA GLN A 13 15.12 -0.63 -1.80
C GLN A 13 14.46 -1.08 -3.10
N ALA A 14 13.57 -2.08 -3.06
CA ALA A 14 12.86 -2.55 -4.25
C ALA A 14 12.13 -1.39 -4.96
N ILE A 15 11.41 -0.55 -4.22
CA ILE A 15 10.73 0.64 -4.76
C ILE A 15 11.76 1.58 -5.41
N THR A 16 12.87 1.88 -4.74
CA THR A 16 13.89 2.81 -5.23
C THR A 16 14.52 2.34 -6.56
N TRP A 17 14.80 1.05 -6.71
CA TRP A 17 15.45 0.51 -7.91
C TRP A 17 14.47 0.22 -9.05
N ILE A 18 13.29 -0.31 -8.73
CA ILE A 18 12.35 -0.82 -9.73
C ILE A 18 11.43 0.29 -10.24
N THR A 19 10.93 1.14 -9.34
CA THR A 19 9.89 2.13 -9.70
C THR A 19 10.33 3.11 -10.78
N PRO A 20 11.55 3.71 -10.74
CA PRO A 20 11.99 4.61 -11.80
C PRO A 20 12.01 3.93 -13.17
N ILE A 21 12.42 2.65 -13.23
CA ILE A 21 12.47 1.88 -14.48
C ILE A 21 11.05 1.66 -15.01
N PHE A 22 10.10 1.31 -14.15
CA PHE A 22 8.74 0.99 -14.59
C PHE A 22 7.94 2.24 -14.97
N TRP A 23 8.12 3.35 -14.26
CA TRP A 23 7.37 4.59 -14.48
C TRP A 23 7.93 5.40 -15.65
N ARG A 24 9.25 5.55 -15.76
CA ARG A 24 9.86 6.33 -16.86
C ARG A 24 9.70 5.68 -18.24
N ASN A 25 9.52 4.37 -18.28
CA ASN A 25 9.36 3.62 -19.54
C ASN A 25 7.89 3.39 -19.92
N SER A 26 6.91 3.83 -19.11
CA SER A 26 5.51 3.58 -19.40
C SER A 26 4.56 4.54 -18.70
N ASP A 27 4.02 5.49 -19.46
CA ASP A 27 2.95 6.40 -19.03
C ASP A 27 1.74 5.62 -18.48
N ARG A 28 1.45 4.44 -19.02
CA ARG A 28 0.38 3.55 -18.53
C ARG A 28 0.64 3.08 -17.11
N ARG A 29 1.87 2.64 -16.82
CA ARG A 29 2.23 2.15 -15.48
C ARG A 29 2.24 3.29 -14.47
N LEU A 30 2.74 4.45 -14.88
CA LEU A 30 2.68 5.67 -14.08
C LEU A 30 1.22 6.09 -13.80
N ALA A 31 0.35 6.13 -14.81
CA ALA A 31 -1.07 6.45 -14.65
C ALA A 31 -1.79 5.46 -13.70
N LEU A 32 -1.49 4.17 -13.81
CA LEU A 32 -2.04 3.15 -12.90
C LEU A 32 -1.56 3.36 -11.47
N ALA A 33 -0.28 3.69 -11.28
CA ALA A 33 0.27 3.99 -9.96
C ALA A 33 -0.39 5.23 -9.34
N LEU A 34 -0.52 6.32 -10.10
CA LEU A 34 -1.20 7.55 -9.67
C LEU A 34 -2.66 7.30 -9.28
N ASN A 35 -3.39 6.48 -10.05
CA ASN A 35 -4.74 6.07 -9.65
C ASN A 35 -4.75 5.24 -8.37
N ASN A 36 -3.75 4.38 -8.16
CA ASN A 36 -3.64 3.63 -6.92
C ASN A 36 -3.38 4.56 -5.72
N PHE A 37 -2.49 5.55 -5.84
CA PHE A 37 -2.31 6.56 -4.79
C PHE A 37 -3.60 7.31 -4.52
N SER A 38 -4.27 7.81 -5.58
CA SER A 38 -5.56 8.49 -5.45
C SER A 38 -6.58 7.70 -4.61
N ARG A 39 -6.60 6.37 -4.77
CA ARG A 39 -7.52 5.50 -4.02
C ARG A 39 -7.08 5.28 -2.59
N VAL A 40 -5.77 5.15 -2.35
CA VAL A 40 -5.23 5.00 -1.00
C VAL A 40 -5.59 6.23 -0.17
N GLU A 41 -5.36 7.44 -0.68
CA GLU A 41 -5.72 8.68 0.04
C GLU A 41 -7.25 8.79 0.23
N TYR A 42 -8.03 8.40 -0.79
CA TYR A 42 -9.50 8.40 -0.64
C TYR A 42 -9.96 7.45 0.47
N ASP A 43 -9.40 6.25 0.51
CA ASP A 43 -9.72 5.27 1.54
C ASP A 43 -9.17 5.69 2.92
N SER A 44 -8.06 6.45 2.98
CA SER A 44 -7.54 7.08 4.21
C SER A 44 -8.53 8.10 4.76
N GLY A 45 -8.98 9.05 3.92
CA GLY A 45 -9.97 10.04 4.31
C GLY A 45 -11.31 9.42 4.73
N TRP A 46 -11.74 8.34 4.08
CA TRP A 46 -12.94 7.59 4.50
C TRP A 46 -12.75 6.93 5.88
N GLN A 47 -11.57 6.40 6.18
CA GLN A 47 -11.27 5.82 7.49
C GLN A 47 -11.27 6.89 8.59
N ALA A 48 -10.70 8.07 8.32
CA ALA A 48 -10.74 9.20 9.25
C ALA A 48 -12.18 9.58 9.61
N LEU A 49 -13.09 9.68 8.61
CA LEU A 49 -14.51 9.93 8.85
C LEU A 49 -15.21 8.82 9.66
N ARG A 50 -14.82 7.56 9.45
CA ARG A 50 -15.37 6.44 10.23
C ARG A 50 -14.90 6.46 11.69
N VAL A 51 -13.67 6.88 11.94
CA VAL A 51 -13.14 7.03 13.30
C VAL A 51 -13.80 8.24 13.99
N MET A 52 -14.04 9.30 13.23
CA MET A 52 -14.76 10.48 13.72
C MET A 52 -16.16 10.12 14.24
N SER A 53 -16.89 9.23 13.56
CA SER A 53 -18.26 8.86 13.96
C SER A 53 -18.36 8.05 15.25
N VAL A 54 -17.26 7.49 15.74
CA VAL A 54 -17.21 6.69 16.98
C VAL A 54 -16.53 7.41 18.14
N ARG A 55 -15.92 8.58 17.92
CA ARG A 55 -15.35 9.42 18.99
C ARG A 55 -16.36 10.45 19.48
N ASN A 56 -16.34 10.73 20.78
CA ASN A 56 -17.25 11.69 21.44
C ASN A 56 -16.59 13.04 21.79
N ASP A 57 -15.38 13.29 21.29
CA ASP A 57 -14.64 14.53 21.55
C ASP A 57 -14.70 15.47 20.33
N PRO A 58 -15.36 16.63 20.43
CA PRO A 58 -15.52 17.56 19.31
C PRO A 58 -14.20 18.08 18.73
N GLU A 59 -13.16 18.26 19.55
CA GLU A 59 -11.87 18.76 19.08
C GLU A 59 -11.19 17.73 18.18
N HIS A 60 -11.10 16.47 18.65
CA HIS A 60 -10.61 15.36 17.83
C HIS A 60 -11.49 15.08 16.60
N GLN A 61 -12.80 15.28 16.69
CA GLN A 61 -13.67 15.15 15.51
C GLN A 61 -13.34 16.20 14.45
N ALA A 62 -13.07 17.44 14.85
CA ALA A 62 -12.65 18.50 13.95
C ALA A 62 -11.28 18.19 13.30
N GLU A 63 -10.33 17.68 14.08
CA GLU A 63 -9.03 17.22 13.56
C GLU A 63 -9.21 16.11 12.51
N LEU A 64 -9.99 15.07 12.83
CA LEU A 64 -10.24 13.95 11.89
C LEU A 64 -10.97 14.41 10.63
N LEU A 65 -11.87 15.39 10.73
CA LEU A 65 -12.52 15.99 9.57
C LEU A 65 -11.52 16.74 8.69
N LEU A 66 -10.62 17.52 9.29
CA LEU A 66 -9.57 18.22 8.55
C LEU A 66 -8.65 17.24 7.85
N THR A 67 -8.19 16.19 8.54
CA THR A 67 -7.42 15.10 7.92
C THR A 67 -8.18 14.48 6.75
N ALA A 68 -9.47 14.15 6.92
CA ALA A 68 -10.25 13.59 5.83
C ALA A 68 -10.35 14.51 4.60
N LEU A 69 -10.49 15.82 4.80
CA LEU A 69 -10.52 16.80 3.72
C LEU A 69 -9.18 16.93 3.00
N GLU A 70 -8.07 16.91 3.74
CA GLU A 70 -6.70 16.91 3.20
C GLU A 70 -6.46 15.66 2.34
N GLU A 71 -6.83 14.49 2.86
CA GLU A 71 -6.72 13.20 2.17
C GLU A 71 -7.56 13.12 0.88
N PHE A 72 -8.80 13.62 0.92
CA PHE A 72 -9.61 13.75 -0.29
C PHE A 72 -9.03 14.74 -1.30
N HIS A 73 -8.36 15.79 -0.82
CA HIS A 73 -7.66 16.72 -1.69
C HIS A 73 -6.48 16.04 -2.39
N HIS A 74 -5.61 15.34 -1.65
CA HIS A 74 -4.49 14.56 -2.20
C HIS A 74 -4.98 13.50 -3.19
N SER A 75 -6.07 12.79 -2.86
CA SER A 75 -6.74 11.87 -3.76
C SER A 75 -7.10 12.52 -5.10
N ALA A 76 -7.68 13.72 -5.06
CA ALA A 76 -8.05 14.47 -6.25
C ALA A 76 -6.83 14.91 -7.08
N LEU A 77 -5.73 15.30 -6.42
CA LEU A 77 -4.49 15.67 -7.10
C LEU A 77 -3.92 14.49 -7.88
N PHE A 78 -3.77 13.33 -7.23
CA PHE A 78 -3.28 12.12 -7.91
C PHE A 78 -4.17 11.69 -9.07
N ARG A 79 -5.50 11.78 -8.90
CA ARG A 79 -6.45 11.46 -9.98
C ARG A 79 -6.25 12.38 -11.19
N ARG A 80 -6.13 13.69 -10.98
CA ARG A 80 -5.88 14.66 -12.05
C ARG A 80 -4.56 14.38 -12.77
N LEU A 81 -3.50 14.06 -12.03
CA LEU A 81 -2.21 13.70 -12.63
C LEU A 81 -2.30 12.42 -13.47
N ALA A 82 -3.09 11.44 -13.02
CA ALA A 82 -3.33 10.21 -13.76
C ALA A 82 -4.11 10.45 -15.05
N GLU A 83 -5.17 11.28 -15.00
CA GLU A 83 -5.96 11.68 -16.16
C GLU A 83 -5.10 12.40 -17.22
N LYS A 84 -4.13 13.22 -16.79
CA LYS A 84 -3.16 13.88 -17.67
C LYS A 84 -2.24 12.94 -18.44
N GLN A 85 -2.05 11.70 -17.98
CA GLN A 85 -1.29 10.68 -18.73
C GLN A 85 -2.07 10.13 -19.95
N LYS A 86 -3.24 10.70 -20.27
CA LYS A 86 -4.07 10.42 -21.46
C LYS A 86 -4.45 8.94 -21.65
N LEU A 87 -4.43 8.18 -20.57
CA LEU A 87 -4.82 6.79 -20.55
C LEU A 87 -6.03 6.67 -19.65
N GLN A 88 -7.15 6.18 -20.21
CA GLN A 88 -8.27 5.77 -19.39
C GLN A 88 -7.77 4.64 -18.48
N ALA A 89 -7.60 4.96 -17.21
CA ALA A 89 -7.32 3.92 -16.25
C ALA A 89 -8.54 3.00 -16.19
N PRO A 90 -8.35 1.68 -16.18
CA PRO A 90 -9.45 0.76 -15.96
C PRO A 90 -10.13 1.15 -14.64
N ASN A 91 -11.46 1.17 -14.63
CA ASN A 91 -12.26 1.22 -13.42
C ASN A 91 -12.05 -0.08 -12.64
N LEU A 92 -10.89 -0.22 -12.00
CA LEU A 92 -10.59 -1.35 -11.14
C LEU A 92 -11.36 -1.14 -9.84
N THR A 93 -12.48 -1.82 -9.68
CA THR A 93 -13.17 -1.89 -8.39
C THR A 93 -12.30 -2.73 -7.45
N VAL A 94 -11.52 -2.08 -6.59
CA VAL A 94 -10.84 -2.76 -5.48
C VAL A 94 -11.84 -2.71 -4.35
N GLN A 95 -12.12 -3.88 -3.81
CA GLN A 95 -12.96 -4.01 -2.63
C GLN A 95 -12.28 -3.24 -1.50
N ARG A 96 -12.97 -2.23 -0.95
CA ARG A 96 -12.49 -1.47 0.21
C ARG A 96 -12.18 -2.47 1.33
N GLN A 97 -10.93 -2.56 1.73
CA GLN A 97 -10.54 -3.31 2.92
C GLN A 97 -10.46 -2.32 4.05
N SER A 98 -11.41 -2.38 4.98
CA SER A 98 -11.24 -1.59 6.19
C SER A 98 -10.09 -2.16 6.99
N ILE A 99 -9.15 -1.30 7.39
CA ILE A 99 -8.16 -1.64 8.41
C ILE A 99 -8.86 -1.85 9.77
N TRP A 100 -10.12 -1.42 9.87
CA TRP A 100 -10.97 -1.45 11.06
C TRP A 100 -12.22 -2.30 10.82
N ASP A 101 -12.20 -3.57 11.23
CA ASP A 101 -13.44 -4.35 11.35
C ASP A 101 -13.98 -4.13 12.77
N GLU A 102 -15.03 -3.31 12.86
CA GLU A 102 -15.88 -3.03 14.05
C GLU A 102 -15.66 -3.97 15.25
N THR A 103 -14.65 -3.71 16.10
CA THR A 103 -14.48 -4.17 17.51
C THR A 103 -13.11 -3.68 18.07
N PRO A 104 -12.92 -3.52 19.40
CA PRO A 104 -12.74 -2.19 19.97
C PRO A 104 -11.35 -1.97 20.58
N GLU A 105 -10.35 -1.59 19.79
CA GLU A 105 -9.14 -0.99 20.38
C GLU A 105 -8.72 0.20 19.53
N ILE A 106 -9.28 1.37 19.83
CA ILE A 106 -8.92 2.64 19.20
C ILE A 106 -7.40 2.87 19.24
N ASP A 107 -6.73 2.35 20.27
CA ASP A 107 -5.27 2.31 20.40
C ASP A 107 -4.59 1.56 19.25
N HIS A 108 -5.13 0.40 18.84
CA HIS A 108 -4.62 -0.37 17.70
C HIS A 108 -4.80 0.38 16.39
N PHE A 109 -5.93 1.08 16.23
CA PHE A 109 -6.15 1.96 15.07
C PHE A 109 -5.13 3.09 15.04
N LEU A 110 -4.98 3.85 16.13
CA LEU A 110 -4.03 4.96 16.21
C LEU A 110 -2.58 4.48 15.97
N ALA A 111 -2.22 3.31 16.49
CA ALA A 111 -0.92 2.71 16.24
C ALA A 111 -0.74 2.27 14.78
N ALA A 112 -1.79 1.73 14.15
CA ALA A 112 -1.78 1.38 12.73
C ALA A 112 -1.68 2.63 11.84
N GLN A 113 -2.45 3.68 12.17
CA GLN A 113 -2.40 4.98 11.50
C GLN A 113 -0.99 5.56 11.57
N PHE A 114 -0.38 5.66 12.76
CA PHE A 114 0.99 6.16 12.92
C PHE A 114 2.01 5.38 12.06
N ILE A 115 1.87 4.06 11.97
CA ILE A 115 2.74 3.23 11.11
C ILE A 115 2.47 3.52 9.62
N GLY A 116 1.20 3.69 9.25
CA GLY A 116 0.76 4.11 7.93
C GLY A 116 1.41 5.42 7.51
N GLU A 117 1.18 6.50 8.26
CA GLU A 117 1.72 7.84 7.95
C GLU A 117 3.25 7.79 7.83
N THR A 118 3.92 7.08 8.75
CA THR A 118 5.38 6.95 8.71
C THR A 118 5.84 6.21 7.44
N SER A 119 5.12 5.18 6.99
CA SER A 119 5.48 4.44 5.77
C SER A 119 5.23 5.30 4.54
N VAL A 120 4.07 5.93 4.45
CA VAL A 120 3.64 6.77 3.31
C VAL A 120 4.59 7.94 3.13
N HIS A 121 4.89 8.69 4.18
CA HIS A 121 5.84 9.79 4.16
C HIS A 121 7.21 9.38 3.56
N ASN A 122 7.77 8.26 4.02
CA ASN A 122 9.05 7.76 3.51
C ASN A 122 8.96 7.30 2.05
N GLU A 123 7.86 6.64 1.68
CA GLU A 123 7.64 6.17 0.32
C GLU A 123 7.45 7.32 -0.67
N PHE A 124 6.75 8.39 -0.29
CA PHE A 124 6.54 9.58 -1.11
C PHE A 124 7.86 10.29 -1.45
N MET A 125 8.80 10.36 -0.50
CA MET A 125 10.15 10.86 -0.77
C MET A 125 10.92 10.02 -1.81
N ILE A 126 10.63 8.71 -1.91
CA ILE A 126 11.23 7.84 -2.92
C ILE A 126 10.52 8.06 -4.27
N TYR A 127 9.18 8.12 -4.27
CA TYR A 127 8.40 8.33 -5.48
C TYR A 127 8.65 9.68 -6.12
N GLU A 128 8.80 10.76 -5.34
CA GLU A 128 9.18 12.10 -5.79
C GLU A 128 10.38 12.05 -6.77
N LYS A 129 11.40 11.25 -6.43
CA LYS A 129 12.64 11.10 -7.21
C LYS A 129 12.48 10.13 -8.37
N ALA A 130 11.53 9.19 -8.29
CA ALA A 130 11.35 8.13 -9.28
C ALA A 130 10.68 8.62 -10.57
N THR A 131 9.72 9.56 -10.47
CA THR A 131 8.80 9.91 -11.58
C THR A 131 9.53 10.47 -12.82
N GLY A 132 10.57 11.29 -12.62
CA GLY A 132 11.21 12.05 -13.70
C GLY A 132 10.36 13.18 -14.30
N ASN A 133 9.11 13.36 -13.85
CA ASN A 133 8.19 14.41 -14.26
C ASN A 133 8.11 15.48 -13.16
N CYS A 134 8.44 16.74 -13.51
CA CYS A 134 8.52 17.84 -12.55
C CYS A 134 7.18 18.11 -11.84
N GLU A 135 6.04 18.03 -12.54
CA GLU A 135 4.73 18.30 -11.95
C GLU A 135 4.34 17.22 -10.92
N ILE A 136 4.55 15.95 -11.29
CA ILE A 136 4.26 14.83 -10.38
C ILE A 136 5.21 14.87 -9.18
N SER A 137 6.49 15.20 -9.42
CA SER A 137 7.49 15.36 -8.37
C SER A 137 7.11 16.48 -7.39
N SER A 138 6.66 17.65 -7.88
CA SER A 138 6.19 18.72 -7.00
C SER A 138 4.96 18.31 -6.18
N THR A 139 4.00 17.59 -6.78
CA THR A 139 2.84 17.11 -6.02
C THR A 139 3.23 16.13 -4.91
N PHE A 140 4.15 15.18 -5.17
CA PHE A 140 4.64 14.30 -4.10
C PHE A 140 5.35 15.07 -2.99
N ARG A 141 6.11 16.12 -3.34
CA ARG A 141 6.79 16.96 -2.36
C ARG A 141 5.80 17.72 -1.48
N ASP A 142 4.81 18.35 -2.09
CA ASP A 142 3.80 19.13 -1.36
C ASP A 142 3.03 18.22 -0.39
N ILE A 143 2.57 17.06 -0.87
CA ILE A 143 1.89 16.06 -0.04
C ILE A 143 2.81 15.59 1.10
N CYS A 144 4.09 15.31 0.82
CA CYS A 144 5.04 14.87 1.84
C CYS A 144 5.24 15.88 2.99
N LEU A 145 5.11 17.18 2.71
CA LEU A 145 5.14 18.23 3.75
C LEU A 145 3.93 18.15 4.67
N ASP A 146 2.75 17.87 4.11
CA ASP A 146 1.51 17.66 4.87
C ASP A 146 1.64 16.38 5.74
N GLU A 147 2.12 15.28 5.16
CA GLU A 147 2.32 13.99 5.85
C GLU A 147 3.23 14.08 7.08
N ALA A 148 4.25 14.95 7.03
CA ALA A 148 5.16 15.14 8.16
C ALA A 148 4.43 15.65 9.41
N LYS A 149 3.39 16.46 9.22
CA LYS A 149 2.52 16.93 10.29
C LYS A 149 1.66 15.78 10.82
N HIS A 150 1.06 15.00 9.93
CA HIS A 150 0.22 13.85 10.31
C HIS A 150 0.98 12.80 11.13
N VAL A 151 2.23 12.49 10.78
CA VAL A 151 3.07 11.57 11.57
C VAL A 151 3.23 12.05 13.03
N LYS A 152 3.44 13.36 13.22
CA LYS A 152 3.60 13.96 14.54
C LYS A 152 2.30 13.93 15.33
N ASP A 153 1.20 14.29 14.68
CA ASP A 153 -0.12 14.37 15.30
C ASP A 153 -0.61 12.95 15.67
N ALA A 154 -0.43 11.97 14.78
CA ALA A 154 -0.77 10.56 15.03
C ALA A 154 0.00 9.97 16.23
N TYR A 155 1.30 10.28 16.37
CA TYR A 155 2.07 9.84 17.55
C TYR A 155 1.58 10.51 18.83
N THR A 156 1.32 11.82 18.78
CA THR A 156 0.84 12.58 19.93
C THR A 156 -0.51 12.05 20.39
N ASN A 157 -1.45 11.86 19.47
CA ASN A 157 -2.78 11.33 19.74
C ASN A 157 -2.73 9.90 20.30
N LEU A 158 -1.82 9.05 19.80
CA LEU A 158 -1.59 7.72 20.38
C LEU A 158 -1.09 7.78 21.83
N VAL A 159 -0.11 8.64 22.12
CA VAL A 159 0.46 8.78 23.47
C VAL A 159 -0.56 9.36 24.44
N VAL A 160 -1.32 10.37 24.02
CA VAL A 160 -2.40 10.98 24.82
C VAL A 160 -3.50 9.95 25.12
N ASN A 161 -3.94 9.19 24.12
CA ASN A 161 -5.01 8.20 24.30
C ASN A 161 -4.61 7.06 25.25
N ILE A 162 -3.37 6.58 25.15
CA ILE A 162 -2.84 5.49 25.98
C ILE A 162 -2.37 5.97 27.37
N GLY A 163 -2.07 7.26 27.51
CA GLY A 163 -1.54 7.88 28.72
C GLY A 163 -0.12 7.41 29.09
N SER A 164 0.60 6.75 28.19
CA SER A 164 1.95 6.22 28.45
C SER A 164 2.74 5.99 27.16
N GLU A 165 3.90 6.64 27.07
CA GLU A 165 4.80 6.52 25.93
C GLU A 165 5.34 5.08 25.76
N ASP A 166 5.66 4.40 26.86
CA ASP A 166 6.17 3.02 26.83
C ASP A 166 5.13 2.01 26.34
N LYS A 167 3.86 2.23 26.65
CA LYS A 167 2.76 1.41 26.12
C LYS A 167 2.54 1.69 24.64
N ALA A 168 2.53 2.96 24.22
CA ALA A 168 2.44 3.34 22.81
C ALA A 168 3.56 2.70 21.97
N ARG A 169 4.82 2.78 22.42
CA ARG A 169 5.97 2.15 21.75
C ARG A 169 5.88 0.62 21.69
N ARG A 170 5.25 -0.03 22.67
CA ARG A 170 5.01 -1.48 22.64
C ARG A 170 3.93 -1.84 21.62
N LEU A 171 2.85 -1.08 21.59
CA LEU A 171 1.75 -1.30 20.66
C LEU A 171 2.18 -1.08 19.21
N ILE A 172 2.93 0.00 18.93
CA ILE A 172 3.54 0.23 17.61
C ILE A 172 4.38 -0.98 17.17
N ARG A 173 5.18 -1.56 18.07
CA ARG A 173 5.98 -2.75 17.76
C ARG A 173 5.12 -3.96 17.43
N GLN A 174 4.03 -4.17 18.17
CA GLN A 174 3.10 -5.27 17.96
C GLN A 174 2.37 -5.14 16.61
N VAL A 175 1.76 -3.98 16.36
CA VAL A 175 1.05 -3.70 15.10
C VAL A 175 2.01 -3.78 13.91
N ARG A 176 3.24 -3.25 14.04
CA ARG A 176 4.25 -3.32 12.98
C ARG A 176 4.62 -4.75 12.60
N ARG A 177 4.80 -5.65 13.58
CA ARG A 177 5.09 -7.07 13.29
C ARG A 177 3.95 -7.71 12.51
N GLY A 178 2.69 -7.45 12.88
CA GLY A 178 1.52 -7.96 12.16
C GLY A 178 1.42 -7.39 10.75
N HIS A 179 1.79 -6.12 10.56
CA HIS A 179 1.84 -5.49 9.25
C HIS A 179 2.95 -6.09 8.36
N ASP A 180 4.17 -6.20 8.87
CA ASP A 180 5.32 -6.79 8.17
C ASP A 180 5.04 -8.25 7.77
N TRP A 181 4.40 -9.02 8.65
CA TRP A 181 4.00 -10.40 8.36
C TRP A 181 3.00 -10.49 7.21
N ARG A 182 1.97 -9.63 7.20
CA ARG A 182 0.98 -9.58 6.11
C ARG A 182 1.58 -9.10 4.79
N ALA A 183 2.49 -8.13 4.84
CA ALA A 183 3.21 -7.67 3.66
C ALA A 183 4.09 -8.78 3.07
N LEU A 184 4.81 -9.51 3.93
CA LEU A 184 5.61 -10.65 3.53
C LEU A 184 4.75 -11.78 2.95
N SER A 185 3.63 -12.13 3.60
CA SER A 185 2.75 -13.20 3.11
C SER A 185 2.17 -12.88 1.74
N LYS A 186 1.71 -11.64 1.52
CA LYS A 186 1.23 -11.17 0.20
C LYS A 186 2.33 -11.16 -0.85
N ALA A 187 3.57 -10.81 -0.49
CA ALA A 187 4.70 -10.85 -1.41
C ALA A 187 5.11 -12.28 -1.82
N LEU A 188 4.87 -13.27 -0.96
CA LEU A 188 5.16 -14.68 -1.21
C LEU A 188 4.03 -15.42 -1.94
N GLU A 189 2.81 -14.92 -1.90
CA GLU A 189 1.63 -15.52 -2.55
C GLU A 189 1.81 -15.81 -4.07
N PRO A 190 2.37 -14.89 -4.89
CA PRO A 190 2.62 -15.17 -6.30
C PRO A 190 3.69 -16.24 -6.52
N ILE A 191 4.64 -16.39 -5.58
CA ILE A 191 5.71 -17.39 -5.66
C ILE A 191 5.10 -18.78 -5.47
N GLY A 192 4.17 -18.94 -4.52
CA GLY A 192 3.43 -20.19 -4.33
C GLY A 192 2.66 -20.59 -5.59
N ALA A 193 1.96 -19.65 -6.22
CA ALA A 193 1.25 -19.89 -7.48
C ALA A 193 2.21 -20.27 -8.62
N THR A 194 3.39 -19.65 -8.69
CA THR A 194 4.40 -19.93 -9.71
C THR A 194 5.03 -21.31 -9.53
N VAL A 195 5.35 -21.69 -8.29
CA VAL A 195 5.88 -23.02 -7.95
C VAL A 195 4.85 -24.11 -8.27
N SER A 196 3.59 -23.87 -7.93
CA SER A 196 2.48 -24.77 -8.29
C SER A 196 2.37 -24.95 -9.81
N ASN A 197 2.38 -23.85 -10.58
CA ASN A 197 2.35 -23.92 -12.03
C ASN A 197 3.58 -24.63 -12.63
N LEU A 198 4.78 -24.44 -12.07
CA LEU A 198 5.99 -25.16 -12.47
C LEU A 198 5.87 -26.67 -12.20
N LEU A 199 5.34 -27.06 -11.04
CA LEU A 199 5.09 -28.46 -10.72
C LEU A 199 4.07 -29.10 -11.66
N VAL A 200 2.97 -28.41 -11.94
CA VAL A 200 1.97 -28.85 -12.93
C VAL A 200 2.62 -29.00 -14.31
N LEU A 201 3.44 -28.04 -14.73
CA LEU A 201 4.12 -28.09 -16.02
C LEU A 201 5.09 -29.28 -16.09
N LEU A 202 5.85 -29.56 -15.03
CA LEU A 202 6.72 -30.74 -14.93
C LEU A 202 5.94 -32.06 -14.98
N VAL A 203 4.79 -32.14 -14.30
CA VAL A 203 3.91 -33.31 -14.34
C VAL A 203 3.36 -33.54 -15.74
N TYR A 204 2.83 -32.49 -16.38
CA TYR A 204 2.32 -32.59 -17.75
C TYR A 204 3.42 -32.93 -18.75
N PHE A 205 4.62 -32.36 -18.58
CA PHE A 205 5.76 -32.67 -19.43
C PHE A 205 6.22 -34.12 -19.25
N GLY A 206 6.28 -34.61 -18.00
CA GLY A 206 6.63 -35.99 -17.68
C GLY A 206 5.62 -37.01 -18.20
N ILE A 207 4.32 -36.76 -17.97
CA ILE A 207 3.24 -37.60 -18.51
C ILE A 207 3.26 -37.56 -20.04
N GLY A 208 3.42 -36.37 -20.64
CA GLY A 208 3.54 -36.19 -22.08
C GLY A 208 4.71 -36.98 -22.67
N LEU A 209 5.89 -36.92 -22.04
CA LEU A 209 7.07 -37.69 -22.46
C LEU A 209 6.83 -39.19 -22.41
N PHE A 210 6.15 -39.68 -21.37
CA PHE A 210 5.87 -41.10 -21.17
C PHE A 210 4.77 -41.63 -22.11
N LEU A 211 3.76 -40.82 -22.42
CA LEU A 211 2.64 -41.21 -23.29
C LEU A 211 2.91 -40.95 -24.77
N TRP A 212 3.91 -40.12 -25.10
CA TRP A 212 4.32 -39.80 -26.48
C TRP A 212 4.59 -41.03 -27.36
N PRO A 213 5.31 -42.07 -26.91
CA PRO A 213 5.57 -43.26 -27.73
C PRO A 213 4.29 -44.04 -28.05
N PHE A 214 3.37 -44.13 -27.09
CA PHE A 214 2.08 -44.81 -27.25
C PHE A 214 1.14 -44.06 -28.19
N ALA A 215 1.07 -42.73 -28.06
CA ALA A 215 0.29 -41.88 -28.95
C ALA A 215 0.81 -41.94 -30.40
N ARG A 216 2.14 -41.90 -30.57
CA ARG A 216 2.79 -42.03 -31.88
C ARG A 216 2.54 -43.38 -32.53
N HIS A 217 2.56 -44.47 -31.75
CA HIS A 217 2.27 -45.81 -32.27
C HIS A 217 0.83 -45.99 -32.74
N ARG A 218 -0.16 -45.33 -32.12
CA ARG A 218 -1.55 -45.39 -32.56
C ARG A 218 -1.79 -44.64 -33.87
N LEU A 219 -1.19 -43.47 -34.04
CA LEU A 219 -1.31 -42.66 -35.26
C LEU A 219 -0.67 -43.30 -36.50
N GLN A 220 0.28 -44.22 -36.31
CA GLN A 220 0.90 -44.97 -37.42
C GLN A 220 0.11 -46.21 -37.84
N ARG A 221 -0.93 -46.61 -37.07
CA ARG A 221 -1.77 -47.78 -37.36
C ARG A 221 -3.15 -47.42 -37.92
N SER A 222 -3.49 -46.14 -37.98
CA SER A 222 -4.65 -45.56 -38.67
C SER A 222 -4.25 -45.08 -40.06
#